data_AF-A0A8X6R6J1-F1
#
_entry.id   AF-A0A8X6R6J1-F1
#
_cell.length_a   1.000
_cell.length_b   1.000
_cell.length_c   1.000
_cell.angle_alpha   90.00
_cell.angle_beta   90.00
_cell.angle_gamma   90.00
#
_symmetry.space_group_name_H-M   'P 1'
#
loop_
_entity.id
_entity.type
_entity.pdbx_description
1 polymer ?
#
loop_
_entity_poly.entity_id
_entity_poly.type
_entity_poly.pdbx_seq_one_letter_code
_entity_poly.pdbx_strand_id
1 'polypeptide(L)'
;YFADAEECDSWISEKLHLLSSLDCGSDELTCEALLRRHITVQTEISTNASEVQRLRQEADRICSAVSNKKLSRTDQKTILGSPMMSSQPSFNISEEDSRIQTHMKAQIYDHQIQIENSFSALQRKYEDRRQRLQHSCMFFRFKNGCEEMEQWMRLKERLINENDFGKDADNVEKCFEGYITDLAAHGLVIDQLKTLCETLESDNSEHAQTSRILFDDVYRREELKGFTSVLIAHRICDESINWLKEKCEREDYVAVEDIKSLDTLRRKQEAIERDLVPGEERVKQAHVLAENVASLYPDQSDSIKTKIRVLDDQWEKYQIKVKERKKNLEEEAGIQMFETSVDSLMEWTNMMVRKLSMREKINDVEIAENVAKDHRDLGDEISTQDERFQEIEHLHATVAKKNTDIVPLLEELREARENVCNMWREKQAWLQQSMDLLSFNREADQLNSMCISQGTLLDSAELGDTLSDVEILLRHHDEFTETLKAQENRFKTFELTSEALITSEHSESE
;
A
#
# COMPACT_ATOMS: atom_id res chain seq x y z
N TYR A 1 -55.70 31.51 -48.99
CA TYR A 1 -55.01 30.51 -49.82
C TYR A 1 -53.95 31.16 -50.68
N PHE A 2 -54.26 31.81 -51.81
CA PHE A 2 -53.21 32.32 -52.72
C PHE A 2 -52.20 33.28 -52.07
N ALA A 3 -52.62 34.18 -51.17
CA ALA A 3 -51.69 35.05 -50.43
C ALA A 3 -50.72 34.25 -49.53
N ASP A 4 -51.25 33.39 -48.65
CA ASP A 4 -50.46 32.49 -47.81
C ASP A 4 -49.55 31.55 -48.64
N ALA A 5 -50.00 31.15 -49.84
CA ALA A 5 -49.28 30.29 -50.76
C ALA A 5 -48.09 31.03 -51.43
N GLU A 6 -48.28 32.30 -51.84
CA GLU A 6 -47.20 33.17 -52.33
C GLU A 6 -46.16 33.47 -51.24
N GLU A 7 -46.60 33.69 -50.00
CA GLU A 7 -45.71 33.86 -48.85
C GLU A 7 -44.86 32.60 -48.60
N CYS A 8 -45.48 31.42 -48.67
CA CYS A 8 -44.80 30.14 -48.57
C CYS A 8 -43.78 29.94 -49.71
N ASP A 9 -44.15 30.23 -50.95
CA ASP A 9 -43.24 30.14 -52.11
C ASP A 9 -42.05 31.10 -52.00
N SER A 10 -42.29 32.33 -51.53
CA SER A 10 -41.23 33.32 -51.29
C SER A 10 -40.26 32.82 -50.22
N TRP A 11 -40.78 32.29 -49.11
CA TRP A 11 -39.95 31.72 -48.04
C TRP A 11 -39.16 30.50 -48.54
N ILE A 12 -39.78 29.57 -49.28
CA ILE A 12 -39.09 28.42 -49.87
C ILE A 12 -37.95 28.88 -50.78
N SER A 13 -38.21 29.88 -51.64
CA SER A 13 -37.22 30.41 -52.57
C SER A 13 -36.03 31.07 -51.86
N GLU A 14 -36.30 31.85 -50.81
CA GLU A 14 -35.26 32.47 -49.98
C GLU A 14 -34.37 31.40 -49.32
N LYS A 15 -34.97 30.40 -48.69
CA LYS A 15 -34.22 29.33 -48.03
C LYS A 15 -33.46 28.45 -49.03
N LEU A 16 -34.03 28.20 -50.21
CA LEU A 16 -33.37 27.42 -51.25
C LEU A 16 -32.09 28.11 -51.74
N HIS A 17 -32.10 29.43 -51.86
CA HIS A 17 -30.89 30.20 -52.19
C HIS A 17 -29.82 30.07 -51.10
N LEU A 18 -30.19 30.17 -49.82
CA LEU A 18 -29.24 30.00 -48.70
C LEU A 18 -28.65 28.59 -48.64
N LEU A 19 -29.47 27.56 -48.88
CA LEU A 19 -29.05 26.15 -48.85
C LEU A 19 -28.22 25.75 -50.07
N SER A 20 -28.21 26.56 -51.12
CA SER A 20 -27.45 26.30 -52.35
C SER A 20 -25.95 26.60 -52.22
N SER A 21 -25.51 27.21 -51.12
CA SER A 21 -24.08 27.43 -50.88
C SER A 21 -23.31 26.09 -50.90
N LEU A 22 -22.11 26.13 -51.49
CA LEU A 22 -21.15 25.02 -51.48
C LEU A 22 -20.11 25.18 -50.36
N ASP A 23 -20.07 26.34 -49.70
CA ASP A 23 -19.12 26.62 -48.63
C ASP A 23 -19.43 25.75 -47.41
N CYS A 24 -18.44 24.96 -47.02
CA CYS A 24 -18.47 24.05 -45.89
C CYS A 24 -17.49 24.42 -44.77
N GLY A 25 -16.76 25.54 -44.89
CA GLY A 25 -15.73 25.97 -43.94
C GLY A 25 -14.31 25.54 -44.34
N SER A 26 -13.30 26.14 -43.71
CA SER A 26 -11.87 25.93 -44.00
C SER A 26 -11.09 25.25 -42.87
N ASP A 27 -11.71 25.10 -41.70
CA ASP A 27 -11.16 24.46 -40.50
C ASP A 27 -12.29 23.88 -39.63
N GLU A 28 -11.95 23.10 -38.60
CA GLU A 28 -12.94 22.44 -37.74
C GLU A 28 -13.93 23.44 -37.11
N LEU A 29 -13.43 24.58 -36.60
CA LEU A 29 -14.25 25.58 -35.92
C LEU A 29 -15.25 26.26 -36.85
N THR A 30 -14.82 26.63 -38.06
CA THR A 30 -15.68 27.25 -39.08
C THR A 30 -16.73 26.27 -39.59
N CYS A 31 -16.35 25.01 -39.83
CA CYS A 31 -17.28 23.95 -40.21
C CYS A 31 -18.34 23.72 -39.12
N GLU A 32 -17.94 23.65 -37.85
CA GLU A 32 -18.86 23.49 -36.73
C GLU A 32 -19.81 24.67 -36.57
N ALA A 33 -19.31 25.90 -36.74
CA ALA A 33 -20.14 27.09 -36.69
C ALA A 33 -21.19 27.11 -37.81
N LEU A 34 -20.80 26.74 -39.03
CA LEU A 34 -21.71 26.60 -40.17
C LEU A 34 -22.73 25.48 -39.94
N LEU A 35 -22.33 24.34 -39.39
CA LEU A 35 -23.24 23.24 -39.06
C LEU A 35 -24.23 23.64 -37.97
N ARG A 36 -23.80 24.33 -36.91
CA ARG A 36 -24.70 24.85 -35.86
C ARG A 36 -25.74 25.80 -36.45
N ARG A 37 -25.32 26.73 -37.31
CA ARG A 37 -26.23 27.65 -38.01
C ARG A 37 -27.17 26.90 -38.97
N HIS A 38 -26.70 25.84 -39.61
CA HIS A 38 -27.53 24.99 -40.47
C HIS A 38 -28.59 24.23 -39.66
N ILE A 39 -28.24 23.73 -38.47
CA ILE A 39 -29.20 23.07 -37.57
C ILE A 39 -30.30 24.05 -37.12
N THR A 40 -30.00 25.34 -36.93
CA THR A 40 -31.06 26.33 -36.62
C THR A 40 -32.07 26.51 -37.75
N VAL A 41 -31.67 26.31 -39.02
CA VAL A 41 -32.63 26.34 -40.15
C VAL A 41 -33.60 25.15 -40.10
N GLN A 42 -33.26 24.06 -39.41
CA GLN A 42 -34.14 22.90 -39.27
C GLN A 42 -35.43 23.22 -38.52
N THR A 43 -35.36 24.10 -37.52
CA THR A 43 -36.54 24.50 -36.75
C THR A 43 -37.50 25.32 -37.60
N GLU A 44 -36.96 26.19 -38.46
CA GLU A 44 -37.73 26.95 -39.44
C GLU A 44 -38.38 26.02 -40.49
N ILE A 45 -37.65 25.03 -41.00
CA ILE A 45 -38.20 24.03 -41.93
C ILE A 45 -39.30 23.21 -41.26
N SER A 46 -39.11 22.80 -40.01
CA SER A 46 -40.11 22.03 -39.26
C SER A 46 -41.37 22.84 -39.00
N THR A 47 -41.22 24.13 -38.70
CA THR A 47 -42.35 25.04 -38.50
C THR A 47 -43.12 25.24 -39.81
N ASN A 48 -42.41 25.50 -40.92
CA ASN A 48 -43.06 25.69 -42.23
C ASN A 48 -43.63 24.40 -42.82
N ALA A 49 -43.15 23.21 -42.42
CA ALA A 49 -43.81 21.96 -42.76
C ALA A 49 -45.27 21.92 -42.28
N SER A 50 -45.52 22.46 -41.07
CA SER A 50 -46.88 22.55 -40.52
C SER A 50 -47.76 23.55 -41.30
N GLU A 51 -47.17 24.64 -41.80
CA GLU A 51 -47.87 25.62 -42.65
C GLU A 51 -48.20 25.05 -44.03
N VAL A 52 -47.29 24.32 -44.67
CA VAL A 52 -47.56 23.61 -45.93
C VAL A 52 -48.71 22.60 -45.75
N GLN A 53 -48.73 21.89 -44.61
CA GLN A 53 -49.82 20.98 -44.28
C GLN A 53 -51.15 21.72 -44.01
N ARG A 54 -51.12 22.88 -43.35
CA ARG A 54 -52.29 23.74 -43.15
C ARG A 54 -52.84 24.23 -44.49
N LEU A 55 -51.97 24.68 -45.40
CA LEU A 55 -52.33 25.10 -46.76
C LEU A 55 -52.99 23.96 -47.55
N ARG A 56 -52.47 22.72 -47.42
CA ARG A 56 -53.08 21.53 -48.00
C ARG A 56 -54.49 21.29 -47.49
N GLN A 57 -54.70 21.36 -46.17
CA GLN A 57 -56.02 21.22 -45.58
C GLN A 57 -56.98 22.32 -46.04
N GLU A 58 -56.49 23.56 -46.18
CA GLU A 58 -57.30 24.68 -46.65
C GLU A 58 -57.66 24.56 -48.14
N ALA A 59 -56.72 24.10 -48.99
CA ALA A 59 -56.98 23.74 -50.37
C ALA A 59 -58.09 22.68 -50.48
N ASP A 60 -58.02 21.62 -49.67
CA ASP A 60 -59.03 20.56 -49.64
C ASP A 60 -60.40 21.05 -49.12
N ARG A 61 -60.42 21.93 -48.12
CA ARG A 61 -61.66 22.58 -47.62
C ARG A 61 -62.31 23.46 -48.67
N ILE A 62 -61.54 24.32 -49.34
CA ILE A 62 -62.04 25.19 -50.40
C ILE A 62 -62.58 24.32 -51.55
N CYS A 63 -61.83 23.30 -51.97
CA CYS A 63 -62.24 22.42 -53.06
C CYS A 63 -63.49 21.57 -52.73
N SER A 64 -63.69 21.16 -51.47
CA SER A 64 -64.86 20.42 -51.02
C SER A 64 -66.10 21.29 -50.78
N ALA A 65 -65.95 22.48 -50.16
CA ALA A 65 -67.06 23.43 -49.93
C ALA A 65 -67.69 23.93 -51.24
N VAL A 66 -66.85 24.09 -52.26
CA VAL A 66 -67.22 24.48 -53.62
C VAL A 66 -68.03 23.36 -54.31
N SER A 67 -67.88 22.09 -53.93
CA SER A 67 -68.77 20.98 -54.35
C SER A 67 -70.13 20.99 -53.62
N ASN A 68 -70.18 21.35 -52.33
CA ASN A 68 -71.42 21.32 -51.53
C ASN A 68 -72.42 22.43 -51.85
N LYS A 69 -71.97 23.59 -52.37
CA LYS A 69 -72.88 24.65 -52.86
C LYS A 69 -73.78 24.21 -54.03
N LYS A 70 -73.46 23.11 -54.73
CA LYS A 70 -74.32 22.50 -55.76
C LYS A 70 -75.55 21.77 -55.18
N LEU A 71 -75.50 21.26 -53.94
CA LEU A 71 -76.63 20.51 -53.36
C LEU A 71 -77.70 21.39 -52.70
N SER A 72 -77.36 22.60 -52.25
CA SER A 72 -78.30 23.47 -51.50
C SER A 72 -79.25 24.29 -52.37
N ARG A 73 -79.08 24.30 -53.71
CA ARG A 73 -79.85 25.19 -54.60
C ARG A 73 -81.05 24.53 -55.30
N THR A 74 -81.33 23.26 -55.02
CA THR A 74 -82.30 22.46 -55.82
C THR A 74 -83.66 22.22 -55.17
N ASP A 75 -83.88 22.58 -53.90
CA ASP A 75 -85.16 22.33 -53.22
C ASP A 75 -85.84 23.63 -52.75
N GLN A 76 -86.40 24.41 -53.69
CA GLN A 76 -87.58 25.25 -53.47
C GLN A 76 -88.06 25.86 -54.81
N LYS A 77 -88.75 25.05 -55.62
CA LYS A 77 -89.65 25.58 -56.66
C LYS A 77 -90.87 24.66 -56.82
N THR A 78 -91.90 24.92 -56.01
CA THR A 78 -93.23 24.37 -56.22
C THR A 78 -94.13 25.45 -56.85
N ILE A 79 -94.37 25.31 -58.17
CA ILE A 79 -95.65 25.43 -58.93
C ILE A 79 -96.70 26.43 -58.39
N LEU A 80 -97.16 27.49 -59.08
CA LEU A 80 -98.10 27.63 -60.23
C LEU A 80 -98.09 29.16 -60.60
N GLY A 81 -98.32 29.70 -61.80
CA GLY A 81 -98.72 29.21 -63.11
C GLY A 81 -98.91 30.40 -64.09
N SER A 82 -98.95 30.06 -65.38
CA SER A 82 -99.41 30.83 -66.57
C SER A 82 -98.44 31.73 -67.37
N PRO A 83 -98.60 31.77 -68.72
CA PRO A 83 -97.49 31.91 -69.65
C PRO A 83 -97.53 33.20 -70.48
N MET A 84 -96.37 33.77 -70.82
CA MET A 84 -96.24 34.64 -71.98
C MET A 84 -94.82 34.59 -72.57
N MET A 85 -94.81 34.61 -73.90
CA MET A 85 -93.68 34.49 -74.81
C MET A 85 -92.66 35.62 -74.64
N SER A 86 -91.36 35.27 -74.56
CA SER A 86 -90.29 36.05 -75.18
C SER A 86 -89.04 35.19 -75.37
N SER A 87 -88.52 35.21 -76.58
CA SER A 87 -87.28 34.56 -77.00
C SER A 87 -86.10 35.42 -76.54
N GLN A 88 -85.46 35.06 -75.42
CA GLN A 88 -84.12 35.54 -75.08
C GLN A 88 -83.15 34.35 -75.12
N PRO A 89 -81.91 34.50 -75.65
CA PRO A 89 -80.87 33.52 -75.40
C PRO A 89 -80.61 33.53 -73.89
N SER A 90 -80.92 32.41 -73.25
CA SER A 90 -80.65 32.22 -71.83
C SER A 90 -79.13 32.11 -71.69
N PHE A 91 -78.46 33.20 -71.30
CA PHE A 91 -77.06 33.12 -70.88
C PHE A 91 -77.03 32.17 -69.68
N ASN A 92 -76.46 30.97 -69.87
CA ASN A 92 -76.44 29.93 -68.86
C ASN A 92 -75.36 30.28 -67.83
N ILE A 93 -75.63 31.28 -66.98
CA ILE A 93 -74.73 31.79 -65.93
C ILE A 93 -74.23 30.64 -65.03
N SER A 94 -75.04 29.59 -64.87
CA SER A 94 -74.69 28.38 -64.10
C SER A 94 -73.59 27.51 -64.73
N GLU A 95 -73.41 27.55 -66.04
CA GLU A 95 -72.44 26.72 -66.76
C GLU A 95 -71.08 27.42 -66.84
N GLU A 96 -71.07 28.74 -67.07
CA GLU A 96 -69.89 29.61 -66.97
C GLU A 96 -69.33 29.60 -65.52
N ASP A 97 -70.20 29.77 -64.52
CA ASP A 97 -69.82 29.69 -63.10
C ASP A 97 -69.25 28.30 -62.75
N SER A 98 -69.80 27.21 -63.29
CA SER A 98 -69.25 25.86 -63.04
C SER A 98 -67.90 25.63 -63.73
N ARG A 99 -67.60 26.27 -64.87
CA ARG A 99 -66.30 26.18 -65.53
C ARG A 99 -65.24 26.99 -64.79
N ILE A 100 -65.57 28.21 -64.37
CA ILE A 100 -64.70 29.06 -63.53
C ILE A 100 -64.39 28.36 -62.20
N GLN A 101 -65.41 27.74 -61.61
CA GLN A 101 -65.27 27.01 -60.34
C GLN A 101 -64.39 25.76 -60.47
N THR A 102 -64.51 24.98 -61.55
CA THR A 102 -63.62 23.84 -61.82
C THR A 102 -62.19 24.29 -62.13
N HIS A 103 -62.02 25.37 -62.89
CA HIS A 103 -60.71 25.93 -63.21
C HIS A 103 -59.99 26.44 -61.96
N MET A 104 -60.70 27.16 -61.07
CA MET A 104 -60.14 27.65 -59.81
C MET A 104 -59.72 26.51 -58.87
N LYS A 105 -60.47 25.40 -58.84
CA LYS A 105 -60.04 24.19 -58.10
C LYS A 105 -58.78 23.58 -58.67
N ALA A 106 -58.69 23.45 -60.00
CA ALA A 106 -57.49 22.93 -60.65
C ALA A 106 -56.28 23.80 -60.35
N GLN A 107 -56.42 25.14 -60.44
CA GLN A 107 -55.35 26.08 -60.08
C GLN A 107 -54.90 25.96 -58.62
N ILE A 108 -55.83 25.82 -57.66
CA ILE A 108 -55.49 25.63 -56.24
C ILE A 108 -54.75 24.31 -56.02
N TYR A 109 -55.19 23.21 -56.66
CA TYR A 109 -54.52 21.92 -56.53
C TYR A 109 -53.14 21.90 -57.20
N ASP A 110 -53.02 22.47 -58.40
CA ASP A 110 -51.75 22.55 -59.12
C ASP A 110 -50.73 23.39 -58.34
N HIS A 111 -51.16 24.52 -57.77
CA HIS A 111 -50.32 25.37 -56.93
C HIS A 111 -49.91 24.66 -55.63
N GLN A 112 -50.84 23.94 -54.99
CA GLN A 112 -50.54 23.15 -53.79
C GLN A 112 -49.50 22.07 -54.06
N ILE A 113 -49.63 21.34 -55.18
CA ILE A 113 -48.66 20.33 -55.61
C ILE A 113 -47.29 20.98 -55.88
N GLN A 114 -47.27 22.15 -56.51
CA GLN A 114 -46.04 22.91 -56.75
C GLN A 114 -45.34 23.33 -55.44
N ILE A 115 -46.08 23.81 -54.45
CA ILE A 115 -45.54 24.16 -53.12
C ILE A 115 -44.98 22.92 -52.44
N GLU A 116 -45.71 21.79 -52.43
CA GLU A 116 -45.25 20.54 -51.82
C GLU A 116 -43.99 19.98 -52.50
N ASN A 117 -43.91 20.08 -53.83
CA ASN A 117 -42.74 19.70 -54.60
C ASN A 117 -41.54 20.61 -54.28
N SER A 118 -41.75 21.92 -54.25
CA SER A 118 -40.70 22.91 -53.91
C SER A 118 -40.22 22.75 -52.47
N PHE A 119 -41.13 22.48 -51.54
CA PHE A 119 -40.82 22.20 -50.14
C PHE A 119 -40.05 20.87 -49.98
N SER A 120 -40.46 19.82 -50.69
CA SER A 120 -39.73 18.55 -50.72
C SER A 120 -38.32 18.71 -51.29
N ALA A 121 -38.16 19.54 -52.33
CA ALA A 121 -36.86 19.87 -52.89
C ALA A 121 -35.98 20.66 -51.89
N LEU A 122 -36.59 21.60 -51.15
CA LEU A 122 -35.93 22.33 -50.07
C LEU A 122 -35.44 21.38 -48.97
N GLN A 123 -36.26 20.42 -48.53
CA GLN A 123 -35.89 19.42 -47.52
C GLN A 123 -34.72 18.54 -47.99
N ARG A 124 -34.71 18.11 -49.27
CA ARG A 124 -33.57 17.37 -49.84
C ARG A 124 -32.30 18.22 -49.84
N LYS A 125 -32.38 19.47 -50.33
CA LYS A 125 -31.23 20.40 -50.34
C LYS A 125 -30.70 20.69 -48.94
N TYR A 126 -31.59 20.78 -47.96
CA TYR A 126 -31.23 20.93 -46.56
C TYR A 126 -30.39 19.74 -46.08
N GLU A 127 -30.85 18.51 -46.35
CA GLU A 127 -30.17 17.30 -45.91
C GLU A 127 -28.83 17.10 -46.66
N ASP A 128 -28.79 17.35 -47.97
CA ASP A 128 -27.54 17.30 -48.77
C ASP A 128 -26.48 18.27 -48.24
N ARG A 129 -26.87 19.50 -47.89
CA ARG A 129 -25.94 20.48 -47.29
C ARG A 129 -25.56 20.09 -45.87
N ARG A 130 -26.48 19.53 -45.08
CA ARG A 130 -26.19 19.05 -43.73
C ARG A 130 -25.13 17.96 -43.74
N GLN A 131 -25.28 16.95 -44.61
CA GLN A 131 -24.35 15.85 -44.76
C GLN A 131 -22.96 16.36 -45.18
N ARG A 132 -22.87 17.24 -46.19
CA ARG A 132 -21.58 17.83 -46.59
C ARG A 132 -20.90 18.62 -45.47
N LEU A 133 -21.66 19.41 -44.70
CA LEU A 133 -21.12 20.12 -43.53
C LEU A 133 -20.64 19.15 -42.45
N GLN A 134 -21.39 18.09 -42.17
CA GLN A 134 -21.00 17.05 -41.21
C GLN A 134 -19.71 16.34 -41.65
N HIS A 135 -19.61 15.97 -42.92
CA HIS A 135 -18.41 15.36 -43.48
C HIS A 135 -17.20 16.28 -43.42
N SER A 136 -17.38 17.58 -43.72
CA SER A 136 -16.33 18.59 -43.58
C SER A 136 -15.84 18.70 -42.13
N CYS A 137 -16.76 18.79 -41.15
CA CYS A 137 -16.39 18.78 -39.72
C CYS A 137 -15.61 17.52 -39.32
N MET A 138 -16.09 16.34 -39.73
CA MET A 138 -15.42 15.07 -39.43
C MET A 138 -14.03 15.00 -40.06
N PHE A 139 -13.88 15.48 -41.30
CA PHE A 139 -12.60 15.52 -41.99
C PHE A 139 -11.58 16.43 -41.30
N PHE A 140 -11.96 17.64 -40.90
CA PHE A 140 -11.04 18.53 -40.20
C PHE A 140 -10.64 18.00 -38.83
N ARG A 141 -11.58 17.42 -38.07
CA ARG A 141 -11.26 16.75 -36.81
C ARG A 141 -10.28 15.59 -37.01
N PHE A 142 -10.53 14.76 -38.02
CA PHE A 142 -9.65 13.67 -38.40
C PHE A 142 -8.25 14.17 -38.78
N LYS A 143 -8.18 15.23 -39.61
CA LYS A 143 -6.93 15.83 -40.06
C LYS A 143 -6.12 16.39 -38.90
N ASN A 144 -6.75 17.15 -38.00
CA ASN A 144 -6.13 17.70 -36.80
C ASN A 144 -5.56 16.58 -35.92
N GLY A 145 -6.33 15.52 -35.67
CA GLY A 145 -5.84 14.38 -34.88
C GLY A 145 -4.68 13.63 -35.54
N CYS A 146 -4.63 13.54 -36.87
CA CYS A 146 -3.46 13.00 -37.59
C CYS A 146 -2.20 13.87 -37.39
N GLU A 147 -2.35 15.20 -37.47
CA GLU A 147 -1.24 16.14 -37.27
C GLU A 147 -0.72 16.12 -35.82
N GLU A 148 -1.62 16.07 -34.83
CA GLU A 148 -1.28 15.92 -33.41
C GLU A 148 -0.51 14.62 -33.16
N MET A 149 -0.97 13.52 -33.77
CA MET A 149 -0.31 12.22 -33.64
C MET A 149 1.09 12.23 -34.28
N GLU A 150 1.25 12.87 -35.43
CA GLU A 150 2.57 13.05 -36.05
C GLU A 150 3.53 13.84 -35.16
N GLN A 151 3.06 14.94 -34.57
CA GLN A 151 3.88 15.75 -33.66
C GLN A 151 4.29 14.96 -32.41
N TRP A 152 3.36 14.21 -31.82
CA TRP A 152 3.65 13.36 -30.67
C TRP A 152 4.70 12.29 -31.00
N MET A 153 4.58 11.60 -32.14
CA MET A 153 5.56 10.61 -32.58
C MET A 153 6.96 11.22 -32.73
N ARG A 154 7.07 12.39 -33.38
CA ARG A 154 8.36 13.10 -33.52
C ARG A 154 8.96 13.51 -32.18
N LEU A 155 8.14 13.93 -31.22
CA LEU A 155 8.60 14.26 -29.87
C LEU A 155 9.17 13.03 -29.16
N LYS A 156 8.51 11.87 -29.27
CA LYS A 156 8.99 10.62 -28.64
C LYS A 156 10.25 10.10 -29.32
N GLU A 157 10.33 10.13 -30.66
CA GLU A 157 11.57 9.79 -31.39
C GLU A 157 12.75 10.68 -30.96
N ARG A 158 12.52 11.99 -30.79
CA ARG A 158 13.55 12.91 -30.30
C ARG A 158 13.99 12.59 -28.88
N LEU A 159 13.03 12.34 -27.97
CA LEU A 159 13.32 12.04 -26.56
C LEU A 159 14.17 10.77 -26.43
N ILE A 160 13.87 9.76 -27.25
CA ILE A 160 14.67 8.54 -27.38
C ILE A 160 16.10 8.85 -27.85
N ASN A 161 16.24 9.65 -28.92
CA ASN A 161 17.54 9.97 -29.50
C ASN A 161 18.41 10.82 -28.56
N GLU A 162 17.79 11.69 -27.76
CA GLU A 162 18.46 12.59 -26.82
C GLU A 162 18.79 11.91 -25.47
N ASN A 163 18.36 10.66 -25.24
CA ASN A 163 18.51 9.93 -23.96
C ASN A 163 17.97 10.70 -22.74
N ASP A 164 16.95 11.54 -22.92
CA ASP A 164 16.45 12.47 -21.91
C ASP A 164 15.30 11.86 -21.08
N PHE A 165 15.59 10.76 -20.38
CA PHE A 165 14.65 10.11 -19.44
C PHE A 165 14.82 10.59 -17.98
N GLY A 166 15.61 11.65 -17.78
CA GLY A 166 16.04 12.10 -16.46
C GLY A 166 17.22 11.27 -15.94
N LYS A 167 18.13 11.92 -15.20
CA LYS A 167 19.33 11.27 -14.64
C LYS A 167 19.08 10.59 -13.31
N ASP A 168 18.00 10.96 -12.63
CA ASP A 168 17.67 10.49 -11.28
C ASP A 168 16.55 9.45 -11.34
N ALA A 169 16.64 8.42 -10.49
CA ALA A 169 15.75 7.26 -10.52
C ALA A 169 14.25 7.61 -10.41
N ASP A 170 13.91 8.67 -9.67
CA ASP A 170 12.54 9.18 -9.48
C ASP A 170 12.02 9.94 -10.71
N ASN A 171 12.91 10.59 -11.44
CA ASN A 171 12.56 11.28 -12.69
C ASN A 171 12.30 10.26 -13.79
N VAL A 172 13.06 9.16 -13.81
CA VAL A 172 12.85 8.04 -14.74
C VAL A 172 11.48 7.38 -14.51
N GLU A 173 11.08 7.16 -13.26
CA GLU A 173 9.78 6.56 -12.91
C GLU A 173 8.60 7.45 -13.34
N LYS A 174 8.67 8.75 -13.09
CA LYS A 174 7.65 9.71 -13.57
C LYS A 174 7.62 9.83 -15.08
N CYS A 175 8.77 9.84 -15.73
CA CYS A 175 8.85 9.83 -17.20
C CYS A 175 8.25 8.54 -17.77
N PHE A 176 8.41 7.41 -17.09
CA PHE A 176 7.85 6.12 -17.46
C PHE A 176 6.33 6.07 -17.30
N GLU A 177 5.79 6.47 -16.16
CA GLU A 177 4.33 6.54 -15.93
C GLU A 177 3.66 7.50 -16.93
N GLY A 178 4.31 8.64 -17.19
CA GLY A 178 3.89 9.58 -18.22
C GLY A 178 3.86 8.93 -19.60
N TYR A 179 4.87 8.14 -19.96
CA TYR A 179 4.91 7.45 -21.24
C TYR A 179 3.82 6.38 -21.40
N ILE A 180 3.53 5.57 -20.36
CA ILE A 180 2.44 4.58 -20.41
C ILE A 180 1.10 5.28 -20.60
N THR A 181 0.87 6.33 -19.83
CA THR A 181 -0.37 7.12 -19.90
C THR A 181 -0.54 7.73 -21.29
N ASP A 182 0.54 8.31 -21.84
CA ASP A 182 0.56 8.86 -23.18
C ASP A 182 0.27 7.77 -24.23
N LEU A 183 0.91 6.60 -24.14
CA LEU A 183 0.73 5.51 -25.10
C LEU A 183 -0.73 5.01 -25.10
N ALA A 184 -1.35 4.86 -23.93
CA ALA A 184 -2.74 4.47 -23.79
C ALA A 184 -3.68 5.53 -24.37
N ALA A 185 -3.44 6.81 -24.05
CA ALA A 185 -4.23 7.93 -24.58
C ALA A 185 -4.16 8.01 -26.11
N HIS A 186 -2.95 7.91 -26.68
CA HIS A 186 -2.75 7.95 -28.13
C HIS A 186 -3.26 6.69 -28.85
N GLY A 187 -3.35 5.55 -28.16
CA GLY A 187 -4.07 4.36 -28.65
C GLY A 187 -5.55 4.66 -28.92
N LEU A 188 -6.23 5.30 -27.96
CA LEU A 188 -7.63 5.72 -28.12
C LEU A 188 -7.82 6.72 -29.26
N VAL A 189 -6.86 7.64 -29.45
CA VAL A 189 -6.90 8.62 -30.55
C VAL A 189 -6.85 7.91 -31.90
N ILE A 190 -6.03 6.88 -32.08
CA ILE A 190 -5.98 6.13 -33.35
C ILE A 190 -7.29 5.39 -33.63
N ASP A 191 -7.91 4.78 -32.62
CA ASP A 191 -9.20 4.12 -32.79
C ASP A 191 -10.30 5.12 -33.21
N GLN A 192 -10.26 6.33 -32.65
CA GLN A 192 -11.14 7.44 -33.05
C GLN A 192 -10.86 7.88 -34.49
N LEU A 193 -9.60 8.07 -34.87
CA LEU A 193 -9.21 8.43 -36.24
C LEU A 193 -9.64 7.38 -37.26
N LYS A 194 -9.48 6.09 -36.92
CA LYS A 194 -9.94 4.97 -37.73
C LYS A 194 -11.45 5.02 -37.95
N THR A 195 -12.21 5.21 -36.87
CA THR A 195 -13.68 5.31 -36.94
C THR A 195 -14.13 6.49 -37.81
N LEU A 196 -13.48 7.64 -37.68
CA LEU A 196 -13.76 8.81 -38.53
C LEU A 196 -13.42 8.54 -40.00
N CYS A 197 -12.29 7.89 -40.28
CA CYS A 197 -11.90 7.51 -41.63
C CYS A 197 -12.90 6.53 -42.27
N GLU A 198 -13.26 5.46 -41.56
CA GLU A 198 -14.23 4.46 -42.02
C GLU A 198 -15.62 5.07 -42.25
N THR A 199 -16.05 6.00 -41.40
CA THR A 199 -17.33 6.71 -41.57
C THR A 199 -17.32 7.59 -42.82
N LEU A 200 -16.24 8.35 -43.03
CA LEU A 200 -16.07 9.19 -44.23
C LEU A 200 -16.03 8.37 -45.53
N GLU A 201 -15.41 7.18 -45.48
CA GLU A 201 -15.41 6.23 -46.60
C GLU A 201 -16.80 5.62 -46.84
N SER A 202 -17.47 5.14 -45.79
CA SER A 202 -18.80 4.52 -45.87
C SER A 202 -19.86 5.48 -46.42
N ASP A 203 -19.79 6.75 -46.01
CA ASP A 203 -20.71 7.79 -46.48
C ASP A 203 -20.37 8.31 -47.88
N ASN A 204 -19.30 7.80 -48.51
CA ASN A 204 -18.81 8.22 -49.82
C ASN A 204 -18.57 9.75 -49.90
N SER A 205 -17.96 10.28 -48.84
CA SER A 205 -17.62 11.71 -48.73
C SER A 205 -16.62 12.14 -49.79
N GLU A 206 -16.64 13.43 -50.16
CA GLU A 206 -15.61 14.07 -51.01
C GLU A 206 -14.20 13.95 -50.40
N HIS A 207 -14.10 13.73 -49.09
CA HIS A 207 -12.83 13.62 -48.36
C HIS A 207 -12.33 12.18 -48.17
N ALA A 208 -13.10 11.17 -48.57
CA ALA A 208 -12.80 9.75 -48.30
C ALA A 208 -11.39 9.34 -48.74
N GLN A 209 -11.00 9.68 -49.98
CA GLN A 209 -9.68 9.34 -50.51
C GLN A 209 -8.54 10.02 -49.74
N THR A 210 -8.71 11.30 -49.39
CA THR A 210 -7.70 12.06 -48.64
C THR A 210 -7.56 11.52 -47.22
N SER A 211 -8.68 11.21 -46.56
CA SER A 211 -8.68 10.60 -45.23
C SER A 211 -7.96 9.25 -45.23
N ARG A 212 -8.21 8.40 -46.23
CA ARG A 212 -7.53 7.11 -46.38
C ARG A 212 -6.02 7.26 -46.49
N ILE A 213 -5.54 8.15 -47.35
CA ILE A 213 -4.10 8.37 -47.56
C ILE A 213 -3.43 8.87 -46.28
N LEU A 214 -4.07 9.83 -45.59
CA LEU A 214 -3.54 10.37 -44.33
C LEU A 214 -3.54 9.32 -43.22
N PHE A 215 -4.61 8.52 -43.13
CA PHE A 215 -4.70 7.43 -42.16
C PHE A 215 -3.64 6.37 -42.44
N ASP A 216 -3.45 5.97 -43.70
CA ASP A 216 -2.41 5.01 -44.09
C ASP A 216 -1.00 5.53 -43.76
N ASP A 217 -0.73 6.84 -43.84
CA ASP A 217 0.56 7.40 -43.43
C ASP A 217 0.77 7.33 -41.92
N VAL A 218 -0.25 7.70 -41.13
CA VAL A 218 -0.21 7.60 -39.66
C VAL A 218 -0.11 6.13 -39.22
N TYR A 219 -0.84 5.22 -39.86
CA TYR A 219 -0.86 3.79 -39.56
C TYR A 219 0.45 3.09 -39.97
N ARG A 220 1.07 3.47 -41.10
CA ARG A 220 2.41 2.95 -41.45
C ARG A 220 3.46 3.40 -40.45
N ARG A 221 3.33 4.61 -39.91
CA ARG A 221 4.17 5.07 -38.80
C ARG A 221 3.78 4.44 -37.47
N GLU A 222 2.58 3.91 -37.34
CA GLU A 222 2.22 3.06 -36.21
C GLU A 222 3.07 1.78 -36.14
N GLU A 223 3.50 1.23 -37.28
CA GLU A 223 4.49 0.13 -37.27
C GLU A 223 5.84 0.58 -36.66
N LEU A 224 6.21 1.87 -36.72
CA LEU A 224 7.33 2.43 -35.96
C LEU A 224 7.05 2.54 -34.44
N LYS A 225 5.79 2.48 -33.97
CA LYS A 225 5.50 2.27 -32.55
C LYS A 225 6.10 0.97 -32.05
N GLY A 226 6.17 -0.07 -32.88
CA GLY A 226 6.78 -1.32 -32.48
C GLY A 226 8.25 -1.19 -32.17
N PHE A 227 8.96 -0.45 -33.02
CA PHE A 227 10.36 -0.13 -32.76
C PHE A 227 10.53 0.73 -31.50
N THR A 228 9.68 1.75 -31.34
CA THR A 228 9.72 2.70 -30.22
C THR A 228 9.40 2.02 -28.88
N SER A 229 8.35 1.20 -28.82
CA SER A 229 7.94 0.45 -27.61
C SER A 229 8.96 -0.61 -27.21
N VAL A 230 9.55 -1.33 -28.18
CA VAL A 230 10.62 -2.30 -27.94
C VAL A 230 11.87 -1.62 -27.37
N LEU A 231 12.27 -0.49 -27.95
CA LEU A 231 13.44 0.25 -27.50
C LEU A 231 13.26 0.79 -26.07
N ILE A 232 12.08 1.31 -25.76
CA ILE A 232 11.74 1.81 -24.42
C ILE A 232 11.76 0.67 -23.40
N ALA A 233 11.15 -0.48 -23.71
CA ALA A 233 11.20 -1.65 -22.82
C ALA A 233 12.64 -2.10 -22.52
N HIS A 234 13.49 -2.16 -23.55
CA HIS A 234 14.91 -2.46 -23.37
C HIS A 234 15.61 -1.45 -22.46
N ARG A 235 15.36 -0.16 -22.70
CA ARG A 235 16.00 0.91 -21.94
C ARG A 235 15.61 0.88 -20.46
N ILE A 236 14.34 0.70 -20.16
CA ILE A 236 13.83 0.65 -18.79
C ILE A 236 14.38 -0.56 -18.03
N CYS A 237 14.47 -1.72 -18.70
CA CYS A 237 15.14 -2.88 -18.13
C CYS A 237 16.60 -2.55 -17.82
N ASP A 238 17.33 -1.94 -18.74
CA ASP A 238 18.75 -1.60 -18.56
C ASP A 238 18.97 -0.57 -17.44
N GLU A 239 18.13 0.46 -17.35
CA GLU A 239 18.21 1.45 -16.27
C GLU A 239 17.87 0.84 -14.91
N SER A 240 16.86 -0.02 -14.83
CA SER A 240 16.50 -0.73 -13.60
C SER A 240 17.61 -1.70 -13.17
N ILE A 241 18.22 -2.40 -14.12
CA ILE A 241 19.41 -3.24 -13.89
C ILE A 241 20.57 -2.42 -13.35
N ASN A 242 20.86 -1.26 -13.94
CA ASN A 242 21.98 -0.42 -13.50
C ASN A 242 21.74 0.19 -12.12
N TRP A 243 20.51 0.64 -11.84
CA TRP A 243 20.12 1.10 -10.51
C TRP A 243 20.30 0.01 -9.45
N LEU A 244 19.91 -1.23 -9.75
CA LEU A 244 20.11 -2.37 -8.84
C LEU A 244 21.59 -2.69 -8.62
N LYS A 245 22.43 -2.58 -9.65
CA LYS A 245 23.88 -2.76 -9.51
C LYS A 245 24.48 -1.70 -8.59
N GLU A 246 24.13 -0.43 -8.79
CA GLU A 246 24.62 0.67 -7.95
C GLU A 246 24.17 0.51 -6.49
N LYS A 247 22.91 0.10 -6.27
CA LYS A 247 22.40 -0.24 -4.92
C LYS A 247 23.15 -1.42 -4.33
N CYS A 248 23.38 -2.50 -5.10
CA CYS A 248 24.19 -3.62 -4.64
C CYS A 248 25.59 -3.18 -4.22
N GLU A 249 26.29 -2.36 -5.01
CA GLU A 249 27.66 -1.92 -4.74
C GLU A 249 27.75 -1.01 -3.50
N ARG A 250 26.78 -0.13 -3.29
CA ARG A 250 26.77 0.76 -2.11
C ARG A 250 26.58 0.02 -0.78
N GLU A 251 25.91 -1.12 -0.80
CA GLU A 251 25.54 -1.84 0.42
C GLU A 251 26.57 -2.88 0.89
N ASP A 252 27.85 -2.68 0.57
CA ASP A 252 28.96 -3.53 1.04
C ASP A 252 29.10 -3.59 2.57
N TYR A 253 29.79 -4.63 3.04
CA TYR A 253 30.02 -4.92 4.45
C TYR A 253 30.74 -3.77 5.16
N VAL A 254 30.18 -3.33 6.30
CA VAL A 254 30.80 -2.35 7.19
C VAL A 254 31.06 -3.05 8.52
N ALA A 255 32.32 -3.05 8.97
CA ALA A 255 32.72 -3.59 10.27
C ALA A 255 32.10 -2.75 11.40
N VAL A 256 31.69 -3.41 12.48
CA VAL A 256 31.14 -2.78 13.68
C VAL A 256 32.29 -2.59 14.66
N GLU A 257 32.44 -1.37 15.18
CA GLU A 257 33.47 -1.06 16.19
C GLU A 257 32.88 -0.96 17.62
N ASP A 258 31.60 -0.58 17.75
CA ASP A 258 30.92 -0.39 19.04
C ASP A 258 29.39 -0.53 18.96
N ILE A 259 28.72 -0.63 20.11
CA ILE A 259 27.24 -0.76 20.18
C ILE A 259 26.53 0.42 19.52
N LYS A 260 27.08 1.64 19.61
CA LYS A 260 26.45 2.84 19.02
C LYS A 260 26.52 2.80 17.49
N SER A 261 27.66 2.41 16.92
CA SER A 261 27.79 2.20 15.47
C SER A 261 26.88 1.06 15.00
N LEU A 262 26.76 -0.02 15.77
CA LEU A 262 25.81 -1.11 15.50
C LEU A 262 24.36 -0.62 15.40
N ASP A 263 23.89 0.18 16.37
CA ASP A 263 22.53 0.73 16.34
C ASP A 263 22.30 1.62 15.12
N THR A 264 23.29 2.42 14.72
CA THR A 264 23.18 3.23 13.49
C THR A 264 23.11 2.35 12.24
N LEU A 265 23.86 1.25 12.19
CA LEU A 265 23.86 0.30 11.08
C LEU A 265 22.54 -0.48 11.01
N ARG A 266 21.95 -0.85 12.15
CA ARG A 266 20.61 -1.47 12.21
C ARG A 266 19.52 -0.55 11.66
N ARG A 267 19.51 0.73 12.05
CA ARG A 267 18.55 1.70 11.48
C ARG A 267 18.72 1.89 9.98
N LYS A 268 19.97 1.89 9.48
CA LYS A 268 20.25 1.90 8.03
C LYS A 268 19.71 0.64 7.36
N GLN A 269 19.90 -0.55 7.96
CA GLN A 269 19.34 -1.80 7.46
C GLN A 269 17.81 -1.79 7.40
N GLU A 270 17.13 -1.27 8.44
CA GLU A 270 15.68 -1.11 8.44
C GLU A 270 15.19 -0.13 7.37
N ALA A 271 15.98 0.91 7.06
CA ALA A 271 15.68 1.81 5.94
C ALA A 271 15.80 1.08 4.60
N ILE A 272 16.86 0.30 4.39
CA ILE A 272 17.04 -0.52 3.17
C ILE A 272 15.91 -1.54 3.01
N GLU A 273 15.47 -2.19 4.10
CA GLU A 273 14.35 -3.14 4.07
C GLU A 273 13.02 -2.46 3.72
N ARG A 274 12.79 -1.22 4.17
CA ARG A 274 11.62 -0.43 3.73
C ARG A 274 11.72 -0.05 2.26
N ASP A 275 12.91 0.27 1.77
CA ASP A 275 13.18 0.61 0.37
C ASP A 275 13.07 -0.60 -0.58
N LEU A 276 13.00 -1.84 -0.06
CA LEU A 276 12.74 -3.01 -0.89
C LEU A 276 11.33 -3.01 -1.49
N VAL A 277 10.34 -2.46 -0.79
CA VAL A 277 8.95 -2.42 -1.26
C VAL A 277 8.80 -1.59 -2.55
N PRO A 278 9.25 -0.32 -2.60
CA PRO A 278 9.23 0.44 -3.86
C PRO A 278 10.18 -0.16 -4.91
N GLY A 279 11.29 -0.80 -4.52
CA GLY A 279 12.15 -1.54 -5.44
C GLY A 279 11.46 -2.70 -6.14
N GLU A 280 10.65 -3.47 -5.40
CA GLU A 280 9.86 -4.59 -5.94
C GLU A 280 8.80 -4.10 -6.92
N GLU A 281 8.12 -3.00 -6.59
CA GLU A 281 7.12 -2.38 -7.45
C GLU A 281 7.74 -1.93 -8.78
N ARG A 282 8.92 -1.29 -8.74
CA ARG A 282 9.66 -0.90 -9.94
C ARG A 282 9.97 -2.09 -10.86
N VAL A 283 10.41 -3.22 -10.29
CA VAL A 283 10.71 -4.45 -11.06
C VAL A 283 9.42 -5.02 -11.67
N LYS A 284 8.31 -5.05 -10.92
CA LYS A 284 7.00 -5.50 -11.44
C LYS A 284 6.51 -4.64 -12.59
N GLN A 285 6.61 -3.33 -12.49
CA GLN A 285 6.21 -2.41 -13.54
C GLN A 285 7.04 -2.60 -14.83
N ALA A 286 8.37 -2.77 -14.68
CA ALA A 286 9.23 -3.11 -15.81
C ALA A 286 8.80 -4.44 -16.47
N HIS A 287 8.42 -5.44 -15.67
CA HIS A 287 7.93 -6.73 -16.17
C HIS A 287 6.62 -6.57 -16.96
N VAL A 288 5.61 -5.86 -16.43
CA VAL A 288 4.33 -5.66 -17.10
C VAL A 288 4.52 -5.00 -18.46
N LEU A 289 5.32 -3.94 -18.54
CA LEU A 289 5.59 -3.28 -19.82
C LEU A 289 6.34 -4.20 -20.77
N ALA A 290 7.41 -4.85 -20.31
CA ALA A 290 8.22 -5.71 -21.14
C ALA A 290 7.42 -6.92 -21.66
N GLU A 291 6.51 -7.48 -20.87
CA GLU A 291 5.61 -8.57 -21.25
C GLU A 291 4.56 -8.12 -22.26
N ASN A 292 3.95 -6.95 -22.05
CA ASN A 292 3.04 -6.33 -23.02
C ASN A 292 3.74 -6.15 -24.37
N VAL A 293 4.93 -5.56 -24.39
CA VAL A 293 5.72 -5.34 -25.62
C VAL A 293 6.15 -6.67 -26.25
N ALA A 294 6.57 -7.66 -25.45
CA ALA A 294 6.94 -8.99 -25.95
C ALA A 294 5.76 -9.77 -26.54
N SER A 295 4.52 -9.47 -26.14
CA SER A 295 3.30 -10.04 -26.71
C SER A 295 2.92 -9.39 -28.05
N LEU A 296 3.15 -8.08 -28.17
CA LEU A 296 2.85 -7.30 -29.38
C LEU A 296 3.89 -7.51 -30.49
N TYR A 297 5.15 -7.80 -30.12
CA TYR A 297 6.26 -7.96 -31.06
C TYR A 297 6.99 -9.30 -30.86
N PRO A 298 6.47 -10.41 -31.42
CA PRO A 298 7.03 -11.76 -31.26
C PRO A 298 8.52 -11.86 -31.67
N ASP A 299 8.92 -11.15 -32.73
CA ASP A 299 10.29 -11.15 -33.25
C ASP A 299 11.33 -10.58 -32.27
N GLN A 300 10.90 -9.71 -31.35
CA GLN A 300 11.75 -9.11 -30.32
C GLN A 300 11.52 -9.73 -28.93
N SER A 301 10.55 -10.65 -28.82
CA SER A 301 10.11 -11.27 -27.57
C SER A 301 11.26 -11.94 -26.82
N ASP A 302 12.12 -12.68 -27.53
CA ASP A 302 13.24 -13.40 -26.91
C ASP A 302 14.30 -12.45 -26.33
N SER A 303 14.58 -11.34 -27.03
CA SER A 303 15.51 -10.31 -26.57
C SER A 303 14.99 -9.64 -25.29
N ILE A 304 13.72 -9.27 -25.27
CA ILE A 304 13.07 -8.63 -24.12
C ILE A 304 13.01 -9.58 -22.92
N LYS A 305 12.56 -10.83 -23.14
CA LYS A 305 12.53 -11.86 -22.07
C LYS A 305 13.91 -12.13 -21.49
N THR A 306 14.95 -12.09 -22.31
CA THR A 306 16.34 -12.23 -21.83
C THR A 306 16.72 -11.09 -20.90
N LYS A 307 16.31 -9.84 -21.22
CA LYS A 307 16.56 -8.68 -20.36
C LYS A 307 15.77 -8.73 -19.06
N ILE A 308 14.51 -9.17 -19.10
CA ILE A 308 13.70 -9.40 -17.88
C ILE A 308 14.40 -10.41 -16.97
N ARG A 309 14.87 -11.55 -17.50
CA ARG A 309 15.62 -12.53 -16.69
C ARG A 309 16.87 -11.94 -16.03
N VAL A 310 17.61 -11.10 -16.76
CA VAL A 310 18.77 -10.40 -16.18
C VAL A 310 18.34 -9.43 -15.07
N LEU A 311 17.21 -8.74 -15.23
CA LEU A 311 16.66 -7.88 -14.19
C LEU A 311 16.27 -8.68 -12.94
N ASP A 312 15.57 -9.81 -13.12
CA ASP A 312 15.18 -10.72 -12.04
C ASP A 312 16.40 -11.26 -11.30
N ASP A 313 17.43 -11.71 -12.03
CA ASP A 313 18.69 -12.19 -11.46
C ASP A 313 19.38 -11.11 -10.60
N GLN A 314 19.33 -9.84 -11.03
CA GLN A 314 19.90 -8.73 -10.26
C GLN A 314 19.06 -8.39 -9.03
N TRP A 315 17.73 -8.46 -9.16
CA TRP A 315 16.81 -8.24 -8.04
C TRP A 315 17.00 -9.31 -6.97
N GLU A 316 17.06 -10.59 -7.35
CA GLU A 316 17.32 -11.70 -6.45
C GLU A 316 18.68 -11.54 -5.76
N LYS A 317 19.75 -11.19 -6.51
CA LYS A 317 21.07 -10.90 -5.93
C LYS A 317 21.01 -9.79 -4.89
N TYR A 318 20.31 -8.70 -5.17
CA TYR A 318 20.15 -7.62 -4.21
C TYR A 318 19.40 -8.07 -2.95
N GLN A 319 18.30 -8.81 -3.10
CA GLN A 319 17.56 -9.36 -1.96
C GLN A 319 18.40 -10.31 -1.10
N ILE A 320 19.19 -11.18 -1.73
CA ILE A 320 20.13 -12.07 -1.03
C ILE A 320 21.16 -11.24 -0.27
N LYS A 321 21.75 -10.22 -0.90
CA LYS A 321 22.76 -9.36 -0.27
C LYS A 321 22.21 -8.59 0.93
N VAL A 322 20.98 -8.06 0.84
CA VAL A 322 20.31 -7.39 1.96
C VAL A 322 20.04 -8.36 3.11
N LYS A 323 19.59 -9.59 2.83
CA LYS A 323 19.38 -10.63 3.84
C LYS A 323 20.69 -11.08 4.49
N GLU A 324 21.75 -11.25 3.72
CA GLU A 324 23.07 -11.63 4.21
C GLU A 324 23.66 -10.53 5.10
N ARG A 325 23.54 -9.27 4.70
CA ARG A 325 23.94 -8.14 5.53
C ARG A 325 23.16 -8.08 6.85
N LYS A 326 21.84 -8.29 6.81
CA LYS A 326 21.01 -8.37 8.03
C LYS A 326 21.52 -9.46 8.98
N LYS A 327 21.71 -10.67 8.45
CA LYS A 327 22.22 -11.81 9.21
C LYS A 327 23.59 -11.50 9.84
N ASN A 328 24.51 -10.93 9.07
CA ASN A 328 25.83 -10.57 9.59
C ASN A 328 25.75 -9.49 10.67
N LEU A 329 24.86 -8.50 10.54
CA LEU A 329 24.63 -7.48 11.58
C LEU A 329 24.00 -8.08 12.85
N GLU A 330 23.11 -9.06 12.73
CA GLU A 330 22.52 -9.77 13.88
C GLU A 330 23.56 -10.65 14.59
N GLU A 331 24.43 -11.33 13.84
CA GLU A 331 25.56 -12.09 14.38
C GLU A 331 26.51 -11.17 15.16
N GLU A 332 26.91 -10.04 14.56
CA GLU A 332 27.79 -9.04 15.20
C GLU A 332 27.14 -8.39 16.44
N ALA A 333 25.84 -8.12 16.38
CA ALA A 333 25.06 -7.66 17.54
C ALA A 333 25.10 -8.68 18.68
N GLY A 334 24.99 -9.97 18.36
CA GLY A 334 25.08 -11.05 19.32
C GLY A 334 26.44 -11.09 20.03
N ILE A 335 27.54 -10.88 19.30
CA ILE A 335 28.91 -10.81 19.86
C ILE A 335 29.01 -9.65 20.84
N GLN A 336 28.62 -8.44 20.41
CA GLN A 336 28.73 -7.24 21.24
C GLN A 336 27.87 -7.32 22.51
N MET A 337 26.67 -7.91 22.41
CA MET A 337 25.83 -8.19 23.58
C MET A 337 26.47 -9.22 24.52
N PHE A 338 27.11 -10.25 23.97
CA PHE A 338 27.83 -11.25 24.75
C PHE A 338 29.01 -10.61 25.50
N GLU A 339 29.90 -9.90 24.81
CA GLU A 339 31.08 -9.26 25.41
C GLU A 339 30.69 -8.30 26.54
N THR A 340 29.72 -7.42 26.28
CA THR A 340 29.21 -6.48 27.31
C THR A 340 28.60 -7.20 28.51
N SER A 341 27.90 -8.31 28.27
CA SER A 341 27.29 -9.10 29.35
C SER A 341 28.35 -9.82 30.17
N VAL A 342 29.38 -10.39 29.52
CA VAL A 342 30.53 -11.00 30.19
C VAL A 342 31.26 -9.99 31.05
N ASP A 343 31.57 -8.80 30.52
CA ASP A 343 32.22 -7.73 31.29
C ASP A 343 31.39 -7.35 32.53
N SER A 344 30.06 -7.21 32.38
CA SER A 344 29.18 -6.88 33.50
C SER A 344 29.14 -7.96 34.58
N LEU A 345 29.13 -9.24 34.19
CA LEU A 345 29.14 -10.34 35.13
C LEU A 345 30.52 -10.55 35.75
N MET A 346 31.60 -10.29 35.01
CA MET A 346 32.96 -10.28 35.56
C MET A 346 33.13 -9.19 36.60
N GLU A 347 32.56 -8.01 36.40
CA GLU A 347 32.54 -6.95 37.42
C GLU A 347 31.75 -7.39 38.65
N TRP A 348 30.59 -8.03 38.45
CA TRP A 348 29.78 -8.59 39.54
C TRP A 348 30.48 -9.71 40.30
N THR A 349 31.10 -10.69 39.64
CA THR A 349 31.84 -11.78 40.30
C THR A 349 33.00 -11.23 41.11
N ASN A 350 33.76 -10.26 40.57
CA ASN A 350 34.83 -9.58 41.29
C ASN A 350 34.33 -8.82 42.52
N MET A 351 33.20 -8.12 42.41
CA MET A 351 32.55 -7.50 43.57
C MET A 351 32.15 -8.55 44.61
N MET A 352 31.57 -9.67 44.17
CA MET A 352 31.09 -10.74 45.04
C MET A 352 32.23 -11.43 45.79
N VAL A 353 33.34 -11.73 45.09
CA VAL A 353 34.58 -12.23 45.70
C VAL A 353 35.06 -11.29 46.80
N ARG A 354 35.05 -9.96 46.58
CA ARG A 354 35.43 -8.99 47.62
C ARG A 354 34.51 -9.04 48.84
N LYS A 355 33.19 -9.12 48.64
CA LYS A 355 32.22 -9.27 49.75
C LYS A 355 32.45 -10.57 50.54
N LEU A 356 32.67 -11.69 49.84
CA LEU A 356 32.91 -13.00 50.46
C LEU A 356 34.26 -13.07 51.19
N SER A 357 35.28 -12.38 50.68
CA SER A 357 36.62 -12.31 51.27
C SER A 357 36.67 -11.51 52.58
N MET A 358 35.65 -10.71 52.89
CA MET A 358 35.57 -9.97 54.16
C MET A 358 35.48 -10.96 55.32
N ARG A 359 36.51 -10.95 56.18
CA ARG A 359 36.57 -11.73 57.42
C ARG A 359 36.15 -10.86 58.59
N GLU A 360 35.16 -11.34 59.33
CA GLU A 360 34.66 -10.71 60.55
C GLU A 360 35.02 -11.56 61.76
N LYS A 361 35.36 -10.92 62.88
CA LYS A 361 35.70 -11.64 64.11
C LYS A 361 34.42 -11.95 64.89
N ILE A 362 34.10 -13.23 65.03
CA ILE A 362 32.87 -13.69 65.70
C ILE A 362 33.20 -14.00 67.16
N ASN A 363 32.74 -13.15 68.08
CA ASN A 363 32.95 -13.33 69.53
C ASN A 363 31.64 -13.42 70.32
N ASP A 364 30.50 -13.16 69.68
CA ASP A 364 29.19 -13.13 70.31
C ASP A 364 28.16 -13.73 69.36
N VAL A 365 27.14 -14.39 69.91
CA VAL A 365 26.02 -15.03 69.21
C VAL A 365 25.26 -14.03 68.34
N GLU A 366 25.07 -12.79 68.81
CA GLU A 366 24.37 -11.77 68.03
C GLU A 366 25.15 -11.38 66.76
N ILE A 367 26.48 -11.22 66.87
CA ILE A 367 27.35 -10.92 65.72
C ILE A 367 27.32 -12.10 64.75
N ALA A 368 27.43 -13.31 65.29
CA ALA A 368 27.34 -14.58 64.60
C ALA A 368 26.07 -14.72 63.73
N GLU A 369 24.91 -14.46 64.33
CA GLU A 369 23.60 -14.52 63.66
C GLU A 369 23.47 -13.46 62.55
N ASN A 370 24.00 -12.25 62.77
CA ASN A 370 24.03 -11.19 61.76
C ASN A 370 24.90 -11.57 60.56
N VAL A 371 26.12 -12.06 60.79
CA VAL A 371 27.00 -12.51 59.70
C VAL A 371 26.40 -13.69 58.93
N ALA A 372 25.75 -14.62 59.63
CA ALA A 372 25.05 -15.73 59.00
C ALA A 372 23.84 -15.27 58.17
N LYS A 373 23.12 -14.23 58.62
CA LYS A 373 22.05 -13.61 57.83
C LYS A 373 22.60 -12.93 56.58
N ASP A 374 23.60 -12.07 56.72
CA ASP A 374 24.22 -11.37 55.59
C ASP A 374 24.78 -12.38 54.57
N HIS A 375 25.38 -13.48 55.04
CA HIS A 375 25.88 -14.54 54.18
C HIS A 375 24.77 -15.30 53.43
N ARG A 376 23.60 -15.52 54.06
CA ARG A 376 22.41 -16.05 53.36
C ARG A 376 21.90 -15.09 52.30
N ASP A 377 21.78 -13.80 52.62
CA ASP A 377 21.35 -12.77 51.68
C ASP A 377 22.29 -12.72 50.45
N LEU A 378 23.60 -12.89 50.68
CA LEU A 378 24.60 -13.04 49.62
C LEU A 378 24.40 -14.32 48.77
N GLY A 379 23.98 -15.43 49.38
CA GLY A 379 23.67 -16.67 48.66
C GLY A 379 22.43 -16.53 47.77
N ASP A 380 21.43 -15.80 48.26
CA ASP A 380 20.25 -15.44 47.47
C ASP A 380 20.65 -14.54 46.29
N GLU A 381 21.50 -13.53 46.51
CA GLU A 381 22.04 -12.67 45.44
C GLU A 381 22.75 -13.50 44.36
N ILE A 382 23.61 -14.45 44.74
CA ILE A 382 24.28 -15.36 43.80
C ILE A 382 23.25 -16.16 42.99
N SER A 383 22.25 -16.74 43.66
CA SER A 383 21.23 -17.57 43.03
C SER A 383 20.39 -16.78 42.01
N THR A 384 20.11 -15.49 42.26
CA THR A 384 19.40 -14.64 41.30
C THR A 384 20.17 -14.39 40.01
N GLN A 385 21.50 -14.52 40.00
CA GLN A 385 22.30 -14.34 38.78
C GLN A 385 22.33 -15.59 37.90
N ASP A 386 21.87 -16.76 38.38
CA ASP A 386 21.96 -18.02 37.64
C ASP A 386 21.30 -17.96 36.27
N GLU A 387 20.15 -17.28 36.16
CA GLU A 387 19.46 -17.07 34.88
C GLU A 387 20.33 -16.29 33.88
N ARG A 388 20.99 -15.22 34.33
CA ARG A 388 21.87 -14.40 33.47
C ARG A 388 23.09 -15.19 32.97
N PHE A 389 23.66 -16.05 33.81
CA PHE A 389 24.73 -16.95 33.37
C PHE A 389 24.22 -17.95 32.31
N GLN A 390 23.03 -18.53 32.50
CA GLN A 390 22.42 -19.44 31.52
C GLN A 390 22.11 -18.73 30.19
N GLU A 391 21.61 -17.50 30.23
CA GLU A 391 21.37 -16.67 29.05
C GLU A 391 22.65 -16.44 28.24
N ILE A 392 23.76 -16.13 28.91
CA ILE A 392 25.06 -15.92 28.27
C ILE A 392 25.59 -17.21 27.65
N GLU A 393 25.44 -18.36 28.32
CA GLU A 393 25.82 -19.65 27.73
C GLU A 393 25.03 -19.96 26.46
N HIS A 394 23.72 -19.65 26.45
CA HIS A 394 22.88 -19.83 25.28
C HIS A 394 23.24 -18.85 24.14
N LEU A 395 23.51 -17.58 24.47
CA LEU A 395 24.01 -16.58 23.52
C LEU A 395 25.33 -17.03 22.90
N HIS A 396 26.29 -17.48 23.71
CA HIS A 396 27.55 -18.04 23.25
C HIS A 396 27.33 -19.22 22.31
N ALA A 397 26.46 -20.18 22.65
CA ALA A 397 26.18 -21.34 21.78
C ALA A 397 25.64 -20.93 20.39
N THR A 398 24.96 -19.80 20.31
CA THR A 398 24.41 -19.25 19.08
C THR A 398 25.50 -18.57 18.23
N VAL A 399 26.41 -17.83 18.86
CA VAL A 399 27.41 -16.95 18.21
C VAL A 399 28.77 -17.64 17.97
N ALA A 400 29.17 -18.59 18.81
CA ALA A 400 30.50 -19.22 18.81
C ALA A 400 30.80 -20.09 17.58
N LYS A 401 29.80 -20.43 16.76
CA LYS A 401 30.00 -21.25 15.55
C LYS A 401 30.92 -20.59 14.52
N LYS A 402 30.98 -19.26 14.51
CA LYS A 402 31.79 -18.47 13.57
C LYS A 402 32.91 -17.69 14.24
N ASN A 403 32.77 -17.37 15.52
CA ASN A 403 33.74 -16.59 16.28
C ASN A 403 34.27 -17.42 17.43
N THR A 404 35.50 -17.93 17.28
CA THR A 404 36.17 -18.74 18.31
C THR A 404 36.78 -17.89 19.42
N ASP A 405 36.95 -16.59 19.18
CA ASP A 405 37.64 -15.67 20.10
C ASP A 405 36.84 -15.37 21.37
N ILE A 406 35.53 -15.64 21.36
CA ILE A 406 34.65 -15.48 22.53
C ILE A 406 34.66 -16.70 23.47
N VAL A 407 35.21 -17.84 23.04
CA VAL A 407 35.24 -19.08 23.84
C VAL A 407 36.08 -18.92 25.10
N PRO A 408 37.29 -18.34 25.07
CA PRO A 408 38.08 -18.09 26.28
C PRO A 408 37.37 -17.18 27.29
N LEU A 409 36.63 -16.18 26.81
CA LEU A 409 35.89 -15.24 27.67
C LEU A 409 34.80 -15.97 28.48
N LEU A 410 34.10 -16.93 27.86
CA LEU A 410 33.11 -17.73 28.57
C LEU A 410 33.76 -18.65 29.62
N GLU A 411 34.88 -19.28 29.30
CA GLU A 411 35.56 -20.17 30.24
C GLU A 411 36.13 -19.39 31.44
N GLU A 412 36.69 -18.20 31.21
CA GLU A 412 37.11 -17.30 32.30
C GLU A 412 35.93 -16.92 33.21
N LEU A 413 34.78 -16.57 32.62
CA LEU A 413 33.57 -16.26 33.37
C LEU A 413 33.04 -17.46 34.17
N ARG A 414 33.12 -18.68 33.61
CA ARG A 414 32.74 -19.93 34.30
C ARG A 414 33.64 -20.20 35.50
N GLU A 415 34.95 -20.04 35.34
CA GLU A 415 35.91 -20.18 36.43
C GLU A 415 35.66 -19.15 37.53
N ALA A 416 35.41 -17.89 37.17
CA ALA A 416 35.07 -16.84 38.12
C ALA A 416 33.76 -17.14 38.89
N ARG A 417 32.73 -17.66 38.21
CA ARG A 417 31.48 -18.09 38.85
C ARG A 417 31.72 -19.24 39.83
N GLU A 418 32.45 -20.27 39.42
CA GLU A 418 32.73 -21.42 40.28
C GLU A 418 33.55 -20.99 41.50
N ASN A 419 34.50 -20.06 41.34
CA ASN A 419 35.25 -19.49 42.46
C ASN A 419 34.32 -18.77 43.47
N VAL A 420 33.36 -17.96 43.01
CA VAL A 420 32.36 -17.34 43.90
C VAL A 420 31.56 -18.40 44.66
N CYS A 421 31.09 -19.44 43.98
CA CYS A 421 30.34 -20.53 44.61
C CYS A 421 31.19 -21.30 45.64
N ASN A 422 32.46 -21.57 45.33
CA ASN A 422 33.41 -22.21 46.24
C ASN A 422 33.63 -21.35 47.50
N MET A 423 33.96 -20.06 47.33
CA MET A 423 34.17 -19.14 48.44
C MET A 423 32.91 -18.99 49.32
N TRP A 424 31.72 -18.99 48.72
CA TRP A 424 30.48 -18.98 49.47
C TRP A 424 30.33 -20.25 50.31
N ARG A 425 30.55 -21.44 49.72
CA ARG A 425 30.49 -22.73 50.42
C ARG A 425 31.51 -22.83 51.55
N GLU A 426 32.73 -22.36 51.34
CA GLU A 426 33.78 -22.30 52.35
C GLU A 426 33.41 -21.37 53.51
N LYS A 427 32.89 -20.17 53.22
CA LYS A 427 32.43 -19.23 54.25
C LYS A 427 31.23 -19.77 55.02
N GLN A 428 30.30 -20.47 54.36
CA GLN A 428 29.19 -21.17 55.01
C GLN A 428 29.68 -22.23 55.99
N ALA A 429 30.64 -23.07 55.58
CA ALA A 429 31.22 -24.09 56.45
C ALA A 429 31.95 -23.48 57.65
N TRP A 430 32.75 -22.44 57.42
CA TRP A 430 33.44 -21.71 58.49
C TRP A 430 32.47 -21.04 59.47
N LEU A 431 31.38 -20.44 58.97
CA LEU A 431 30.34 -19.86 59.82
C LEU A 431 29.66 -20.92 60.68
N GLN A 432 29.34 -22.08 60.09
CA GLN A 432 28.75 -23.19 60.83
C GLN A 432 29.67 -23.65 61.98
N GLN A 433 30.94 -23.88 61.69
CA GLN A 433 31.94 -24.24 62.70
C GLN A 433 32.02 -23.19 63.83
N SER A 434 32.03 -21.90 63.46
CA SER A 434 32.06 -20.80 64.43
C SER A 434 30.80 -20.74 65.30
N MET A 435 29.62 -21.03 64.73
CA MET A 435 28.36 -21.13 65.50
C MET A 435 28.39 -22.29 66.48
N ASP A 436 28.87 -23.45 66.02
CA ASP A 436 28.95 -24.67 66.83
C ASP A 436 29.89 -24.44 68.03
N LEU A 437 31.04 -23.77 67.82
CA LEU A 437 31.95 -23.39 68.90
C LEU A 437 31.32 -22.41 69.90
N LEU A 438 30.60 -21.38 69.44
CA LEU A 438 29.91 -20.46 70.34
C LEU A 438 28.83 -21.16 71.16
N SER A 439 28.09 -22.08 70.55
CA SER A 439 27.08 -22.90 71.25
C SER A 439 27.74 -23.75 72.32
N PHE A 440 28.85 -24.40 71.99
CA PHE A 440 29.67 -25.18 72.91
C PHE A 440 30.20 -24.34 74.07
N ASN A 441 30.82 -23.19 73.80
CA ASN A 441 31.34 -22.29 74.85
C ASN A 441 30.22 -21.81 75.79
N ARG A 442 29.04 -21.48 75.24
CA ARG A 442 27.88 -21.11 76.06
C ARG A 442 27.39 -22.28 76.92
N GLU A 443 27.42 -23.51 76.41
CA GLU A 443 27.08 -24.70 77.19
C GLU A 443 28.13 -24.97 78.28
N ALA A 444 29.43 -24.78 77.97
CA ALA A 444 30.53 -24.90 78.91
C ALA A 444 30.38 -23.92 80.07
N ASP A 445 30.09 -22.65 79.78
CA ASP A 445 29.87 -21.62 80.80
C ASP A 445 28.66 -21.93 81.67
N GLN A 446 27.57 -22.45 81.09
CA GLN A 446 26.39 -22.86 81.85
C GLN A 446 26.67 -24.05 82.77
N LEU A 447 27.35 -25.09 82.25
CA LEU A 447 27.74 -26.26 83.04
C LEU A 447 28.74 -25.86 84.15
N ASN A 448 29.69 -24.98 83.85
CA ASN A 448 30.65 -24.48 84.84
C ASN A 448 29.97 -23.64 85.93
N SER A 449 29.10 -22.70 85.56
CA SER A 449 28.32 -21.92 86.53
C SER A 449 27.44 -22.80 87.41
N MET A 450 26.82 -23.84 86.82
CA MET A 450 26.08 -24.85 87.56
C MET A 450 26.98 -25.61 88.55
N CYS A 451 28.12 -26.13 88.10
CA CYS A 451 29.10 -26.81 88.96
C CYS A 451 29.58 -25.93 90.10
N ILE A 452 29.85 -24.64 89.84
CA ILE A 452 30.24 -23.67 90.87
C ILE A 452 29.10 -23.50 91.89
N SER A 453 27.86 -23.29 91.44
CA SER A 453 26.71 -23.12 92.35
C SER A 453 26.47 -24.36 93.23
N GLN A 454 26.62 -25.54 92.63
CA GLN A 454 26.52 -26.83 93.32
C GLN A 454 27.69 -27.06 94.29
N GLY A 455 28.91 -26.67 93.90
CA GLY A 455 30.08 -26.70 94.76
C GLY A 455 29.91 -25.79 95.99
N THR A 456 29.39 -24.58 95.79
CA THR A 456 29.11 -23.66 96.91
C THR A 456 28.05 -24.20 97.87
N LEU A 457 27.07 -24.96 97.37
CA LEU A 457 26.08 -25.65 98.19
C LEU A 457 26.71 -26.79 99.01
N LEU A 458 27.67 -27.53 98.45
CA LEU A 458 28.38 -28.58 99.17
C LEU A 458 29.35 -28.00 100.21
N ASP A 459 29.93 -26.84 99.94
CA ASP A 459 30.85 -26.14 100.86
C ASP A 459 30.12 -25.48 102.04
N SER A 460 28.81 -25.26 101.97
CA SER A 460 28.02 -24.85 103.14
C SER A 460 27.95 -25.99 104.16
N ALA A 461 28.91 -26.00 105.09
CA ALA A 461 29.11 -27.02 106.12
C ALA A 461 28.10 -26.90 107.29
N GLU A 462 26.80 -26.84 106.97
CA GLU A 462 25.74 -26.80 107.96
C GLU A 462 25.27 -28.23 108.28
N LEU A 463 25.46 -28.67 109.53
CA LEU A 463 25.05 -30.01 109.99
C LEU A 463 23.64 -30.04 110.60
N GLY A 464 22.97 -28.88 110.72
CA GLY A 464 21.68 -28.71 111.38
C GLY A 464 21.75 -28.88 112.91
N ASP A 465 20.93 -28.13 113.66
CA ASP A 465 20.91 -28.19 115.13
C ASP A 465 19.80 -29.10 115.68
N THR A 466 18.85 -29.52 114.83
CA THR A 466 17.74 -30.40 115.19
C THR A 466 17.62 -31.61 114.26
N LEU A 467 16.98 -32.69 114.74
CA LEU A 467 16.67 -33.87 113.92
C LEU A 467 15.89 -33.50 112.65
N SER A 468 14.99 -32.53 112.75
CA SER A 468 14.23 -32.01 111.60
C SER A 468 15.14 -31.33 110.58
N ASP A 469 16.15 -30.58 111.01
CA ASP A 469 17.11 -29.92 110.12
C ASP A 469 17.99 -30.95 109.41
N VAL A 470 18.43 -31.99 110.12
CA VAL A 470 19.19 -33.11 109.54
C VAL A 470 18.36 -33.89 108.50
N GLU A 471 17.07 -34.16 108.78
CA GLU A 471 16.17 -34.82 107.82
C GLU A 471 15.92 -33.95 106.57
N ILE A 472 15.84 -32.63 106.72
CA ILE A 472 15.72 -31.68 105.60
C ILE A 472 17.02 -31.63 104.78
N LEU A 473 18.19 -31.61 105.43
CA LEU A 473 19.49 -31.65 104.76
C LEU A 473 19.70 -32.96 103.98
N LEU A 474 19.30 -34.09 104.55
CA LEU A 474 19.31 -35.39 103.86
C LEU A 474 18.41 -35.38 102.62
N ARG A 475 17.18 -34.85 102.74
CA ARG A 475 16.29 -34.71 101.59
C ARG A 475 16.88 -33.79 100.51
N HIS A 476 17.49 -32.67 100.91
CA HIS A 476 18.16 -31.76 99.98
C HIS A 476 19.37 -32.43 99.29
N HIS A 477 20.08 -33.31 99.99
CA HIS A 477 21.16 -34.11 99.42
C HIS A 477 20.65 -35.18 98.45
N ASP A 478 19.52 -35.81 98.75
CA ASP A 478 18.85 -36.76 97.84
C ASP A 478 18.37 -36.03 96.57
N GLU A 479 17.73 -34.87 96.73
CA GLU A 479 17.32 -33.98 95.63
C GLU A 479 18.53 -33.54 94.79
N PHE A 480 19.63 -33.13 95.44
CA PHE A 480 20.90 -32.84 94.77
C PHE A 480 21.41 -34.04 93.96
N THR A 481 21.41 -35.23 94.54
CA THR A 481 21.86 -36.46 93.88
C THR A 481 21.00 -36.82 92.66
N GLU A 482 19.69 -36.61 92.75
CA GLU A 482 18.78 -36.77 91.62
C GLU A 482 19.05 -35.73 90.51
N THR A 483 19.27 -34.47 90.87
CA THR A 483 19.62 -33.44 89.88
C THR A 483 20.95 -33.73 89.19
N LEU A 484 21.97 -34.19 89.92
CA LEU A 484 23.27 -34.54 89.36
C LEU A 484 23.17 -35.71 88.37
N LYS A 485 22.41 -36.75 88.72
CA LYS A 485 22.11 -37.87 87.80
C LYS A 485 21.34 -37.40 86.55
N ALA A 486 20.40 -36.47 86.71
CA ALA A 486 19.65 -35.93 85.57
C ALA A 486 20.54 -35.10 84.62
N GLN A 487 21.56 -34.40 85.15
CA GLN A 487 22.51 -33.62 84.35
C GLN A 487 23.64 -34.46 83.73
N GLU A 488 23.87 -35.70 84.16
CA GLU A 488 24.91 -36.59 83.61
C GLU A 488 24.78 -36.78 82.09
N ASN A 489 23.55 -36.88 81.58
CA ASN A 489 23.29 -36.96 80.15
C ASN A 489 23.68 -35.69 79.40
N ARG A 490 23.58 -34.53 80.05
CA ARG A 490 23.97 -33.25 79.48
C ARG A 490 25.48 -33.13 79.36
N PHE A 491 26.23 -33.59 80.37
CA PHE A 491 27.70 -33.72 80.28
C PHE A 491 28.15 -34.71 79.20
N LYS A 492 27.50 -35.87 79.07
CA LYS A 492 27.78 -36.82 77.97
C LYS A 492 27.54 -36.20 76.60
N THR A 493 26.47 -35.41 76.46
CA THR A 493 26.17 -34.71 75.20
C THR A 493 27.22 -33.64 74.91
N PHE A 494 27.64 -32.89 75.93
CA PHE A 494 28.72 -31.90 75.84
C PHE A 494 30.08 -32.53 75.50
N GLU A 495 30.38 -33.71 76.05
CA GLU A 495 31.60 -34.46 75.72
C GLU A 495 31.59 -34.88 74.24
N LEU A 496 30.48 -35.42 73.75
CA LEU A 496 30.32 -35.79 72.34
C LEU A 496 30.42 -34.58 71.39
N THR A 497 29.87 -33.42 71.76
CA THR A 497 30.02 -32.20 70.94
C THR A 497 31.48 -31.71 70.95
N SER A 498 32.20 -31.84 72.08
CA SER A 498 33.64 -31.54 72.14
C SER A 498 34.46 -32.45 71.22
N GLU A 499 34.19 -33.76 71.22
CA GLU A 499 34.88 -34.72 70.35
C GLU A 499 34.60 -34.45 68.86
N ALA A 500 33.37 -34.05 68.53
CA ALA A 500 33.00 -33.67 67.17
C ALA A 500 33.71 -32.38 66.70
N LEU A 501 33.85 -31.37 67.56
CA LEU A 501 34.61 -30.15 67.27
C LEU A 501 36.11 -30.41 67.08
N ILE A 502 36.69 -31.35 67.84
CA ILE A 502 38.10 -31.77 67.68
C ILE A 502 38.28 -32.55 66.38
N THR A 503 37.36 -33.47 66.08
CA THR A 503 37.42 -34.30 64.86
C THR A 503 37.25 -33.47 63.58
N SER A 504 36.59 -32.31 63.68
CA SER A 504 36.40 -31.36 62.57
C SER A 504 37.55 -30.35 62.41
N GLU A 505 38.66 -30.51 63.16
CA GLU A 505 39.86 -29.65 63.10
C GLU A 505 39.54 -28.15 63.25
N HIS A 506 38.69 -27.80 64.22
CA HIS A 506 38.37 -26.40 64.50
C HIS A 506 39.64 -25.59 64.81
N SER A 507 39.76 -24.35 64.33
CA SER A 507 40.97 -23.52 64.48
C SER A 507 41.34 -23.13 65.91
N GLU A 508 40.51 -23.48 66.89
CA GLU A 508 40.71 -23.25 68.33
C GLU A 508 40.60 -24.58 69.11
N SER A 509 40.87 -25.72 68.46
CA SER A 509 40.77 -27.06 69.07
C SER A 509 41.96 -27.47 69.93
N GLU A 510 43.06 -26.71 69.93
CA GLU A 510 44.18 -26.84 70.89
C GLU A 510 43.84 -26.14 72.20
#